data_AF-A0A946FAA0-F1
#
_entry.id   AF-A0A946FAA0-F1
#
_cell.length_a   1.000
_cell.length_b   1.000
_cell.length_c   1.000
_cell.angle_alpha   90.00
_cell.angle_beta   90.00
_cell.angle_gamma   90.00
#
_symmetry.space_group_name_H-M   'P 1'
#
loop_
_entity.id
_entity.type
_entity.pdbx_description
1 polymer ?
#
loop_
_entity_poly.entity_id
_entity_poly.type
_entity_poly.pdbx_seq_one_letter_code
_entity_poly.pdbx_strand_id
1 'polypeptide(L)'
;MCGIAGIIHRKKASDVGSEMTSMLQSLKHRGPDSTGFAVYGVPSKNEYVLRFKVAEQEDVAKGYDIHREVRDRRAEVDRRLKELGVKVVKAEDATEYAFRYAIKYKGDMRKLADYVEDVASTEILSLGTGLELIKDMGDASTVSDQYSLKGFKGTHAIGHTRMATESDVDIRSAHPYWAYPYHDISVVHNGQLTNYWIMRRELERKEFRFMSNCDSELIAVYIADALQQGAELEDAMKQSIDDLDGVFTYLVATADSLGMAKDDMAAKPMVLYESDDLVVMASEEVAIRQVLPQEIDTTDPYDREVRVWRS
;
A
#
# COMPACT_ATOMS: atom_id res chain seq x y z
N MET A 1 12.30 -14.10 -3.85
CA MET A 1 11.54 -14.05 -2.57
C MET A 1 11.29 -12.59 -2.28
N CYS A 2 10.05 -12.12 -2.15
CA CYS A 2 9.75 -10.71 -1.95
C CYS A 2 10.49 -10.07 -0.76
N GLY A 3 10.67 -8.76 -0.81
CA GLY A 3 11.17 -7.94 0.30
C GLY A 3 10.07 -6.99 0.78
N ILE A 4 9.94 -6.83 2.09
CA ILE A 4 9.07 -5.81 2.70
C ILE A 4 9.90 -4.90 3.60
N ALA A 5 9.46 -3.64 3.70
CA ALA A 5 10.07 -2.62 4.54
C ALA A 5 8.99 -1.71 5.14
N GLY A 6 9.25 -1.21 6.34
CA GLY A 6 8.40 -0.25 7.06
C GLY A 6 9.24 0.74 7.85
N ILE A 7 8.77 1.98 7.91
CA ILE A 7 9.40 3.06 8.68
C ILE A 7 8.32 3.94 9.28
N ILE A 8 8.44 4.32 10.55
CA ILE A 8 7.55 5.27 11.23
C ILE A 8 8.35 6.21 12.14
N HIS A 9 8.13 7.50 11.95
CA HIS A 9 8.67 8.58 12.81
C HIS A 9 7.59 8.98 13.82
N ARG A 10 7.91 9.01 15.12
CA ARG A 10 6.94 9.23 16.23
C ARG A 10 6.71 10.69 16.64
N LYS A 11 7.49 11.62 16.09
CA LYS A 11 7.51 13.02 16.58
C LYS A 11 7.39 14.06 15.48
N LYS A 12 7.85 13.75 14.27
CA LYS A 12 7.90 14.70 13.15
C LYS A 12 7.78 13.98 11.82
N ALA A 13 7.18 14.66 10.85
CA ALA A 13 7.24 14.20 9.47
C ALA A 13 8.71 14.24 8.96
N SER A 14 9.10 13.20 8.22
CA SER A 14 10.40 13.08 7.55
C SER A 14 10.21 12.89 6.05
N ASP A 15 11.31 12.81 5.30
CA ASP A 15 11.31 12.41 3.89
C ASP A 15 11.15 10.89 3.75
N VAL A 16 9.97 10.39 4.12
CA VAL A 16 9.67 8.94 4.08
C VAL A 16 9.72 8.39 2.66
N GLY A 17 9.52 9.23 1.65
CA GLY A 17 9.66 8.83 0.24
C GLY A 17 11.10 8.45 -0.11
N SER A 18 12.07 9.33 0.20
CA SER A 18 13.50 9.03 -0.01
C SER A 18 13.99 7.88 0.88
N GLU A 19 13.60 7.85 2.15
CA GLU A 19 13.98 6.80 3.10
C GLU A 19 13.49 5.43 2.61
N MET A 20 12.20 5.30 2.28
CA MET A 20 11.62 4.05 1.78
C MET A 20 12.22 3.65 0.42
N THR A 21 12.50 4.61 -0.46
CA THR A 21 13.16 4.33 -1.75
C THR A 21 14.50 3.66 -1.55
N SER A 22 15.36 4.21 -0.69
CA SER A 22 16.68 3.63 -0.40
C SER A 22 16.56 2.24 0.24
N MET A 23 15.65 2.08 1.20
CA MET A 23 15.36 0.79 1.82
C MET A 23 14.99 -0.28 0.78
N LEU A 24 13.99 -0.01 -0.07
CA LEU A 24 13.53 -0.96 -1.08
C LEU A 24 14.58 -1.20 -2.18
N GLN A 25 15.36 -0.18 -2.57
CA GLN A 25 16.43 -0.36 -3.54
C GLN A 25 17.49 -1.36 -3.04
N SER A 26 17.81 -1.33 -1.76
CA SER A 26 18.73 -2.29 -1.14
C SER A 26 18.17 -3.71 -1.08
N LEU A 27 16.84 -3.86 -1.20
CA LEU A 27 16.12 -5.13 -1.29
C LEU A 27 15.81 -5.53 -2.74
N LYS A 28 16.40 -4.89 -3.75
CA LYS A 28 16.15 -5.20 -5.17
C LYS A 28 16.48 -6.66 -5.52
N HIS A 29 17.48 -7.27 -4.88
CA HIS A 29 17.84 -8.68 -5.08
C HIS A 29 16.73 -9.65 -4.66
N ARG A 30 15.80 -9.20 -3.81
CA ARG A 30 14.61 -9.97 -3.42
C ARG A 30 13.50 -9.92 -4.46
N GLY A 31 13.40 -8.83 -5.21
CA GLY A 31 12.35 -8.61 -6.19
C GLY A 31 12.66 -7.44 -7.12
N PRO A 32 13.18 -7.68 -8.34
CA PRO A 32 13.56 -6.61 -9.24
C PRO A 32 12.43 -6.15 -10.18
N ASP A 33 11.29 -6.86 -10.20
CA ASP A 33 10.31 -6.76 -11.29
C ASP A 33 9.32 -5.60 -11.08
N SER A 34 8.85 -5.42 -9.85
CA SER A 34 7.97 -4.32 -9.48
C SER A 34 8.21 -3.87 -8.05
N THR A 35 7.96 -2.59 -7.82
CA THR A 35 8.08 -1.97 -6.50
C THR A 35 6.83 -1.18 -6.20
N GLY A 36 6.39 -1.25 -4.95
CA GLY A 36 5.32 -0.40 -4.46
C GLY A 36 5.61 0.22 -3.11
N PHE A 37 4.92 1.32 -2.87
CA PHE A 37 5.02 2.22 -1.74
C PHE A 37 3.61 2.57 -1.28
N ALA A 38 3.40 2.57 0.03
CA ALA A 38 2.30 3.24 0.67
C ALA A 38 2.92 4.27 1.60
N VAL A 39 2.81 5.54 1.23
CA VAL A 39 3.36 6.67 1.97
C VAL A 39 2.23 7.48 2.60
N TYR A 40 2.41 7.88 3.84
CA TYR A 40 1.40 8.60 4.61
C TYR A 40 1.82 10.06 4.77
N GLY A 41 1.26 10.92 3.93
CA GLY A 41 1.46 12.36 3.97
C GLY A 41 0.73 13.00 5.15
N VAL A 42 1.03 14.28 5.41
CA VAL A 42 0.31 15.05 6.43
C VAL A 42 -1.11 15.37 5.94
N PRO A 43 -2.18 14.89 6.61
CA PRO A 43 -3.54 15.08 6.12
C PRO A 43 -3.92 16.56 6.02
N SER A 44 -4.58 16.92 4.92
CA SER A 44 -5.16 18.25 4.74
C SER A 44 -6.62 18.27 5.19
N LYS A 45 -7.02 19.31 5.91
CA LYS A 45 -8.36 19.37 6.53
C LYS A 45 -9.47 19.32 5.47
N ASN A 46 -10.35 18.32 5.58
CA ASN A 46 -11.47 18.06 4.68
C ASN A 46 -11.08 17.82 3.21
N GLU A 47 -9.87 17.29 2.98
CA GLU A 47 -9.38 16.90 1.66
C GLU A 47 -9.04 15.41 1.68
N TYR A 48 -9.31 14.75 0.56
CA TYR A 48 -8.90 13.38 0.29
C TYR A 48 -7.93 13.39 -0.90
N VAL A 49 -6.97 12.48 -0.87
CA VAL A 49 -6.12 12.17 -2.02
C VAL A 49 -6.70 10.94 -2.71
N LEU A 50 -7.08 11.13 -3.97
CA LEU A 50 -7.53 10.08 -4.88
C LEU A 50 -6.40 9.79 -5.86
N ARG A 51 -5.85 8.58 -5.82
CA ARG A 51 -4.91 8.08 -6.83
C ARG A 51 -5.58 7.00 -7.65
N PHE A 52 -5.54 7.14 -8.96
CA PHE A 52 -6.15 6.18 -9.87
C PHE A 52 -5.35 6.10 -11.17
N LYS A 53 -5.46 4.99 -11.88
CA LYS A 53 -4.94 4.81 -13.24
C LYS A 53 -6.07 4.47 -14.19
N VAL A 54 -5.88 4.74 -15.48
CA VAL A 54 -6.88 4.47 -16.54
C VAL A 54 -6.34 3.57 -17.67
N ALA A 55 -5.11 3.10 -17.50
CA ALA A 55 -4.41 2.14 -18.35
C ALA A 55 -3.25 1.53 -17.57
N GLU A 56 -2.68 0.43 -18.07
CA GLU A 56 -1.43 -0.14 -17.56
C GLU A 56 -0.22 0.40 -18.34
N GLN A 57 0.96 0.34 -17.73
CA GLN A 57 2.21 0.75 -18.38
C GLN A 57 2.45 -0.02 -19.69
N GLU A 58 2.10 -1.31 -19.72
CA GLU A 58 2.25 -2.14 -20.92
C GLU A 58 1.34 -1.73 -22.07
N ASP A 59 0.12 -1.25 -21.76
CA ASP A 59 -0.84 -0.80 -22.77
C ASP A 59 -0.28 0.44 -23.50
N VAL A 60 0.32 1.35 -22.72
CA VAL A 60 0.91 2.58 -23.25
C VAL A 60 2.13 2.31 -24.13
N ALA A 61 2.92 1.27 -23.80
CA ALA A 61 4.09 0.89 -24.59
C ALA A 61 3.74 0.26 -25.97
N LYS A 62 2.53 -0.31 -26.12
CA LYS A 62 2.16 -1.13 -27.30
C LYS A 62 1.14 -0.46 -28.24
N GLY A 63 0.31 0.47 -27.74
CA GLY A 63 -0.82 1.02 -28.50
C GLY A 63 -0.57 2.38 -29.15
N TYR A 64 -0.91 2.55 -30.44
CA TYR A 64 -0.92 3.88 -31.08
C TYR A 64 -2.10 4.75 -30.62
N ASP A 65 -3.25 4.14 -30.31
CA ASP A 65 -4.48 4.85 -29.90
C ASP A 65 -4.61 5.02 -28.37
N ILE A 66 -3.75 4.35 -27.58
CA ILE A 66 -3.86 4.33 -26.12
C ILE A 66 -3.81 5.72 -25.49
N HIS A 67 -3.00 6.64 -26.04
CA HIS A 67 -2.95 8.02 -25.54
C HIS A 67 -4.28 8.77 -25.73
N ARG A 68 -5.07 8.44 -26.76
CA ARG A 68 -6.42 9.00 -26.92
C ARG A 68 -7.36 8.35 -25.92
N GLU A 69 -7.35 7.03 -25.80
CA GLU A 69 -8.20 6.30 -24.85
C GLU A 69 -7.99 6.74 -23.40
N VAL A 70 -6.74 6.95 -22.99
CA VAL A 70 -6.38 7.46 -21.66
C VAL A 70 -6.98 8.83 -21.42
N ARG A 71 -6.90 9.75 -22.40
CA ARG A 71 -7.53 11.07 -22.29
C ARG A 71 -9.05 10.97 -22.18
N ASP A 72 -9.67 10.12 -22.98
CA ASP A 72 -11.12 9.94 -23.00
C ASP A 72 -11.61 9.32 -21.68
N ARG A 73 -10.91 8.31 -21.16
CA ARG A 73 -11.21 7.67 -19.86
C ARG A 73 -11.03 8.67 -18.70
N ARG A 74 -9.93 9.45 -18.70
CA ARG A 74 -9.74 10.50 -17.69
C ARG A 74 -10.85 11.54 -17.73
N ALA A 75 -11.24 12.01 -18.91
CA ALA A 75 -12.33 12.97 -19.07
C ALA A 75 -13.68 12.41 -18.56
N GLU A 76 -13.90 11.11 -18.75
CA GLU A 76 -15.06 10.41 -18.20
C GLU A 76 -15.01 10.33 -16.67
N VAL A 77 -13.85 10.03 -16.07
CA VAL A 77 -13.67 10.09 -14.60
C VAL A 77 -13.96 11.49 -14.08
N ASP A 78 -13.41 12.54 -14.71
CA ASP A 78 -13.66 13.95 -14.37
C ASP A 78 -15.15 14.30 -14.42
N ARG A 79 -15.87 13.82 -15.44
CA ARG A 79 -17.32 13.99 -15.58
C ARG A 79 -18.05 13.34 -14.41
N ARG A 80 -17.73 12.09 -14.09
CA ARG A 80 -18.37 11.32 -13.00
C ARG A 80 -18.12 11.95 -11.63
N LEU A 81 -16.90 12.40 -11.37
CA LEU A 81 -16.57 13.14 -10.13
C LEU A 81 -17.43 14.40 -10.01
N LYS A 82 -17.57 15.16 -11.10
CA LYS A 82 -18.40 16.37 -11.13
C LYS A 82 -19.88 16.07 -10.90
N GLU A 83 -20.41 15.00 -11.48
CA GLU A 83 -21.81 14.58 -11.31
C GLU A 83 -22.15 14.19 -9.87
N LEU A 84 -21.19 13.59 -9.17
CA LEU A 84 -21.30 13.30 -7.73
C LEU A 84 -21.11 14.55 -6.84
N GLY A 85 -20.80 15.71 -7.42
CA GLY A 85 -20.55 16.94 -6.68
C GLY A 85 -19.19 16.96 -5.98
N VAL A 86 -18.23 16.16 -6.44
CA VAL A 86 -16.84 16.20 -5.97
C VAL A 86 -16.19 17.49 -6.44
N LYS A 87 -15.54 18.21 -5.52
CA LYS A 87 -14.72 19.37 -5.86
C LYS A 87 -13.26 18.95 -5.96
N VAL A 88 -12.72 18.92 -7.18
CA VAL A 88 -11.28 18.75 -7.40
C VAL A 88 -10.56 20.05 -7.03
N VAL A 89 -9.68 19.99 -6.03
CA VAL A 89 -8.83 21.09 -5.55
C VAL A 89 -7.58 21.20 -6.42
N LYS A 90 -6.98 20.04 -6.72
CA LYS A 90 -5.77 19.92 -7.53
C LYS A 90 -5.83 18.62 -8.31
N ALA A 91 -5.48 18.66 -9.59
CA ALA A 91 -5.33 17.50 -10.45
C ALA A 91 -3.89 17.46 -10.95
N GLU A 92 -3.22 16.32 -10.77
CA GLU A 92 -1.83 16.12 -11.17
C GLU A 92 -1.70 14.84 -11.98
N ASP A 93 -0.83 14.90 -12.98
CA ASP A 93 -0.48 13.76 -13.82
C ASP A 93 0.75 13.14 -13.18
N ALA A 94 0.56 11.99 -12.54
CA ALA A 94 1.66 11.27 -11.89
C ALA A 94 2.49 10.54 -12.95
N THR A 95 1.83 9.94 -13.93
CA THR A 95 2.41 9.42 -15.16
C THR A 95 1.48 9.72 -16.33
N GLU A 96 1.75 9.19 -17.52
CA GLU A 96 0.84 9.32 -18.66
C GLU A 96 -0.52 8.64 -18.43
N TYR A 97 -0.59 7.63 -17.57
CA TYR A 97 -1.78 6.79 -17.33
C TYR A 97 -2.27 6.81 -15.88
N ALA A 98 -1.49 7.34 -14.94
CA ALA A 98 -1.83 7.45 -13.52
C ALA A 98 -1.95 8.90 -13.08
N PHE A 99 -2.94 9.18 -12.24
CA PHE A 99 -3.32 10.54 -11.82
C PHE A 99 -3.44 10.63 -10.30
N ARG A 100 -3.18 11.83 -9.77
CA ARG A 100 -3.29 12.17 -8.34
C ARG A 100 -4.16 13.40 -8.18
N TYR A 101 -5.36 13.23 -7.63
CA TYR A 101 -6.30 14.32 -7.39
C TYR A 101 -6.45 14.59 -5.89
N ALA A 102 -6.32 15.86 -5.50
CA ALA A 102 -6.79 16.33 -4.20
C ALA A 102 -8.25 16.75 -4.34
N ILE A 103 -9.16 16.15 -3.57
CA ILE A 103 -10.60 16.33 -3.72
C ILE A 103 -11.27 16.69 -2.38
N LYS A 104 -12.41 17.40 -2.47
CA LYS A 104 -13.35 17.59 -1.37
C LYS A 104 -14.67 16.94 -1.73
N TYR A 105 -15.14 16.04 -0.86
CA TYR A 105 -16.40 15.35 -1.05
C TYR A 105 -17.01 15.03 0.32
N LYS A 106 -18.34 15.18 0.42
CA LYS A 106 -19.11 14.97 1.65
C LYS A 106 -20.08 13.79 1.54
N GLY A 107 -20.14 13.14 0.38
CA GLY A 107 -21.04 12.03 0.15
C GLY A 107 -20.41 10.69 0.53
N ASP A 108 -21.02 9.63 0.04
CA ASP A 108 -20.61 8.26 0.27
C ASP A 108 -19.39 7.90 -0.59
N MET A 109 -18.26 7.61 0.07
CA MET A 109 -16.98 7.31 -0.57
C MET A 109 -17.01 5.99 -1.34
N ARG A 110 -17.77 4.99 -0.86
CA ARG A 110 -17.96 3.72 -1.56
C ARG A 110 -18.67 3.95 -2.89
N LYS A 111 -19.74 4.75 -2.89
CA LYS A 111 -20.45 5.12 -4.14
C LYS A 111 -19.57 5.89 -5.10
N LEU A 112 -18.72 6.80 -4.60
CA LEU A 112 -17.77 7.52 -5.44
C LEU A 112 -16.80 6.55 -6.10
N ALA A 113 -16.22 5.66 -5.32
CA ALA A 113 -15.19 4.75 -5.78
C ALA A 113 -15.76 3.73 -6.78
N ASP A 114 -16.91 3.10 -6.49
CA ASP A 114 -17.61 2.20 -7.41
C ASP A 114 -17.98 2.91 -8.72
N TYR A 115 -18.44 4.17 -8.66
CA TYR A 115 -18.82 4.93 -9.85
C TYR A 115 -17.62 5.34 -10.70
N VAL A 116 -16.46 5.59 -10.11
CA VAL A 116 -15.23 5.90 -10.85
C VAL A 116 -14.63 4.65 -11.47
N GLU A 117 -14.59 3.52 -10.76
CA GLU A 117 -14.04 2.25 -11.27
C GLU A 117 -14.86 1.62 -12.40
N ASP A 118 -16.15 1.95 -12.51
CA ASP A 118 -16.99 1.50 -13.63
C ASP A 118 -16.58 2.15 -14.98
N VAL A 119 -15.67 3.13 -14.97
CA VAL A 119 -14.99 3.58 -16.19
C VAL A 119 -14.00 2.51 -16.65
N ALA A 120 -14.11 2.08 -17.91
CA ALA A 120 -13.27 1.03 -18.47
C ALA A 120 -11.76 1.26 -18.20
N SER A 121 -11.07 0.20 -17.77
CA SER A 121 -9.65 0.19 -17.41
C SER A 121 -9.25 1.17 -16.29
N THR A 122 -10.20 1.67 -15.51
CA THR A 122 -9.94 2.53 -14.36
C THR A 122 -9.80 1.71 -13.09
N GLU A 123 -8.71 1.94 -12.36
CA GLU A 123 -8.46 1.33 -11.05
C GLU A 123 -8.11 2.43 -10.06
N ILE A 124 -8.79 2.45 -8.91
CA ILE A 124 -8.40 3.32 -7.80
C ILE A 124 -7.30 2.61 -7.02
N LEU A 125 -6.14 3.24 -6.95
CA LEU A 125 -4.98 2.74 -6.20
C LEU A 125 -5.11 3.05 -4.71
N SER A 126 -5.60 4.24 -4.38
CA SER A 126 -5.88 4.66 -3.01
C SER A 126 -6.86 5.83 -2.99
N LEU A 127 -7.69 5.85 -1.94
CA LEU A 127 -8.54 6.98 -1.58
C LEU A 127 -8.46 7.17 -0.07
N GLY A 128 -7.78 8.22 0.38
CA GLY A 128 -7.52 8.44 1.79
C GLY A 128 -7.28 9.90 2.14
N THR A 129 -7.06 10.18 3.42
CA THR A 129 -6.73 11.54 3.89
C THR A 129 -5.23 11.80 3.89
N GLY A 130 -4.42 10.74 4.00
CA GLY A 130 -2.96 10.81 4.01
C GLY A 130 -2.27 9.71 3.19
N LEU A 131 -2.93 8.55 3.01
CA LEU A 131 -2.40 7.43 2.24
C LEU A 131 -2.31 7.78 0.75
N GLU A 132 -1.10 7.60 0.23
CA GLU A 132 -0.84 7.57 -1.20
C GLU A 132 -0.18 6.24 -1.55
N LEU A 133 -0.89 5.44 -2.34
CA LEU A 133 -0.40 4.17 -2.86
C LEU A 133 0.21 4.39 -4.25
N ILE A 134 1.47 4.00 -4.39
CA ILE A 134 2.23 4.06 -5.63
C ILE A 134 2.77 2.65 -5.89
N LYS A 135 2.45 2.07 -7.03
CA LYS A 135 3.01 0.78 -7.46
C LYS A 135 3.13 0.76 -8.97
N ASP A 136 4.27 0.31 -9.46
CA ASP A 136 4.54 0.22 -10.89
C ASP A 136 5.66 -0.78 -11.19
N MET A 137 5.93 -1.02 -12.46
CA MET A 137 7.04 -1.88 -12.88
C MET A 137 8.40 -1.19 -12.69
N GLY A 138 9.40 -2.01 -12.36
CA GLY A 138 10.77 -1.56 -12.16
C GLY A 138 11.19 -1.54 -10.69
N ASP A 139 12.46 -1.18 -10.50
CA ASP A 139 13.04 -1.08 -9.16
C ASP A 139 12.60 0.19 -8.43
N ALA A 140 12.91 0.24 -7.13
CA ALA A 140 12.49 1.31 -6.25
C ALA A 140 12.91 2.69 -6.74
N SER A 141 14.11 2.83 -7.29
CA SER A 141 14.60 4.10 -7.82
C SER A 141 13.80 4.55 -9.05
N THR A 142 13.51 3.62 -9.96
CA THR A 142 12.71 3.89 -11.17
C THR A 142 11.32 4.39 -10.81
N VAL A 143 10.61 3.65 -9.94
CA VAL A 143 9.25 4.01 -9.51
C VAL A 143 9.26 5.31 -8.69
N SER A 144 10.26 5.51 -7.82
CA SER A 144 10.41 6.75 -7.04
C SER A 144 10.60 7.99 -7.92
N ASP A 145 11.41 7.88 -8.98
CA ASP A 145 11.64 8.98 -9.92
C ASP A 145 10.40 9.26 -10.77
N GLN A 146 9.71 8.23 -11.27
CA GLN A 146 8.47 8.36 -12.05
C GLN A 146 7.39 9.10 -11.26
N TYR A 147 7.23 8.78 -9.99
CA TYR A 147 6.17 9.34 -9.14
C TYR A 147 6.64 10.49 -8.25
N SER A 148 7.87 10.98 -8.44
CA SER A 148 8.48 12.09 -7.69
C SER A 148 8.41 11.91 -6.17
N LEU A 149 8.72 10.71 -5.67
CA LEU A 149 8.68 10.39 -4.24
C LEU A 149 9.83 11.03 -3.45
N LYS A 150 10.90 11.46 -4.12
CA LYS A 150 12.00 12.20 -3.50
C LYS A 150 11.47 13.49 -2.87
N GLY A 151 11.65 13.64 -1.56
CA GLY A 151 11.18 14.80 -0.80
C GLY A 151 9.75 14.66 -0.26
N PHE A 152 9.07 13.53 -0.48
CA PHE A 152 7.72 13.31 0.05
C PHE A 152 7.73 13.34 1.58
N LYS A 153 7.05 14.33 2.16
CA LYS A 153 6.98 14.53 3.61
C LYS A 153 5.79 13.79 4.22
N GLY A 154 6.11 12.84 5.10
CA GLY A 154 5.12 11.99 5.76
C GLY A 154 5.60 11.49 7.12
N THR A 155 4.73 10.81 7.85
CA THR A 155 5.06 10.25 9.17
C THR A 155 5.61 8.83 9.06
N HIS A 156 5.04 8.03 8.16
CA HIS A 156 5.43 6.65 7.98
C HIS A 156 5.19 6.17 6.55
N ALA A 157 5.80 5.03 6.23
CA ALA A 157 5.61 4.35 4.97
C ALA A 157 5.82 2.85 5.12
N ILE A 158 5.18 2.08 4.24
CA ILE A 158 5.50 0.68 3.99
C ILE A 158 5.79 0.48 2.51
N GLY A 159 6.59 -0.53 2.21
CA GLY A 159 7.02 -0.80 0.84
C GLY A 159 7.27 -2.27 0.59
N HIS A 160 7.23 -2.63 -0.69
CA HIS A 160 7.38 -4.00 -1.13
C HIS A 160 8.17 -4.09 -2.44
N THR A 161 9.11 -5.03 -2.51
CA THR A 161 9.78 -5.45 -3.76
C THR A 161 9.31 -6.85 -4.12
N ARG A 162 8.75 -7.01 -5.33
CA ARG A 162 8.18 -8.28 -5.79
C ARG A 162 9.08 -8.97 -6.80
N MET A 163 9.21 -10.28 -6.67
CA MET A 163 9.75 -11.16 -7.71
C MET A 163 8.59 -11.94 -8.30
N ALA A 164 8.36 -11.81 -9.60
CA ALA A 164 7.38 -12.59 -10.31
C ALA A 164 7.89 -14.03 -10.44
N THR A 165 7.32 -14.94 -9.66
CA THR A 165 7.57 -16.37 -9.81
C THR A 165 6.41 -16.97 -10.62
N GLU A 166 6.73 -17.41 -11.85
CA GLU A 166 5.92 -18.25 -12.75
C GLU A 166 4.77 -17.60 -13.56
N SER A 167 4.50 -16.30 -13.47
CA SER A 167 3.42 -15.63 -14.26
C SER A 167 3.79 -14.21 -14.70
N ASP A 168 3.09 -13.72 -15.74
CA ASP A 168 3.19 -12.35 -16.25
C ASP A 168 3.09 -11.33 -15.09
N VAL A 169 3.85 -10.24 -15.18
CA VAL A 169 3.94 -9.26 -14.09
C VAL A 169 2.69 -8.37 -14.11
N ASP A 170 1.62 -8.86 -13.50
CA ASP A 170 0.40 -8.06 -13.30
C ASP A 170 0.59 -7.11 -12.10
N ILE A 171 0.58 -5.80 -12.38
CA ILE A 171 0.66 -4.71 -11.39
C ILE A 171 -0.56 -4.72 -10.46
N ARG A 172 -1.72 -5.24 -10.90
CA ARG A 172 -2.91 -5.39 -10.03
C ARG A 172 -2.60 -6.30 -8.86
N SER A 173 -1.75 -7.30 -9.10
CA SER A 173 -1.25 -8.23 -8.10
C SER A 173 -0.01 -7.71 -7.34
N ALA A 174 0.45 -6.49 -7.61
CA ALA A 174 1.56 -5.88 -6.89
C ALA A 174 1.08 -5.17 -5.61
N HIS A 175 1.88 -5.32 -4.57
CA HIS A 175 1.77 -4.62 -3.29
C HIS A 175 2.18 -3.16 -3.39
N PRO A 176 1.83 -2.32 -2.40
CA PRO A 176 0.92 -2.59 -1.29
C PRO A 176 -0.53 -2.81 -1.71
N TYR A 177 -1.33 -3.43 -0.85
CA TYR A 177 -2.78 -3.51 -1.01
C TYR A 177 -3.45 -2.46 -0.16
N TRP A 178 -4.55 -1.92 -0.67
CA TRP A 178 -5.42 -0.98 0.00
C TRP A 178 -6.75 -1.68 0.28
N ALA A 179 -7.25 -1.58 1.51
CA ALA A 179 -8.51 -2.20 1.90
C ALA A 179 -9.68 -1.40 1.33
N TYR A 180 -10.10 -1.67 0.09
CA TYR A 180 -11.27 -1.00 -0.48
C TYR A 180 -12.54 -1.23 0.36
N PRO A 181 -13.38 -0.22 0.64
CA PRO A 181 -13.24 1.22 0.38
C PRO A 181 -12.72 2.01 1.60
N TYR A 182 -12.06 1.35 2.56
CA TYR A 182 -11.60 1.93 3.82
C TYR A 182 -10.43 2.88 3.60
N HIS A 183 -10.56 4.09 4.13
CA HIS A 183 -9.51 5.08 4.02
C HIS A 183 -8.28 4.69 4.82
N ASP A 184 -7.12 4.98 4.23
CA ASP A 184 -5.85 5.01 4.96
C ASP A 184 -5.46 3.69 5.64
N ILE A 185 -5.80 2.52 5.07
CA ILE A 185 -5.30 1.20 5.54
C ILE A 185 -4.56 0.53 4.39
N SER A 186 -3.28 0.21 4.59
CA SER A 186 -2.47 -0.48 3.59
C SER A 186 -1.65 -1.62 4.17
N VAL A 187 -1.48 -2.68 3.38
CA VAL A 187 -0.75 -3.89 3.79
C VAL A 187 0.34 -4.27 2.78
N VAL A 188 1.51 -4.64 3.31
CA VAL A 188 2.53 -5.39 2.58
C VAL A 188 2.75 -6.74 3.25
N HIS A 189 2.93 -7.80 2.46
CA HIS A 189 2.95 -9.16 2.95
C HIS A 189 4.06 -9.95 2.25
N ASN A 190 4.80 -10.73 3.03
CA ASN A 190 5.77 -11.70 2.54
C ASN A 190 5.38 -13.07 3.07
N GLY A 191 4.90 -13.95 2.18
CA GLY A 191 4.39 -15.24 2.60
C GLY A 191 3.35 -15.80 1.68
N GLN A 192 2.61 -16.77 2.21
CA GLN A 192 1.43 -17.32 1.57
C GLN A 192 0.40 -17.72 2.63
N LEU A 193 -0.86 -17.38 2.39
CA LEU A 193 -2.00 -17.86 3.20
C LEU A 193 -2.57 -19.17 2.61
N THR A 194 -2.64 -20.24 3.40
CA THR A 194 -3.15 -21.55 2.99
C THR A 194 -4.68 -21.62 3.03
N ASN A 195 -5.33 -20.86 3.92
CA ASN A 195 -6.79 -20.83 4.07
C ASN A 195 -7.46 -19.65 3.32
N TYR A 196 -6.77 -19.00 2.39
CA TYR A 196 -7.23 -17.81 1.65
C TYR A 196 -8.68 -17.90 1.14
N TRP A 197 -9.03 -18.96 0.41
CA TRP A 197 -10.34 -19.08 -0.23
C TRP A 197 -11.49 -19.24 0.76
N ILE A 198 -11.22 -19.79 1.95
CA ILE A 198 -12.22 -19.96 3.01
C ILE A 198 -12.49 -18.58 3.62
N MET A 199 -11.44 -17.89 4.06
CA MET A 199 -11.53 -16.57 4.68
C MET A 199 -12.12 -15.52 3.73
N ARG A 200 -11.71 -15.54 2.46
CA ARG A 200 -12.29 -14.66 1.43
C ARG A 200 -13.80 -14.85 1.32
N ARG A 201 -14.28 -16.09 1.26
CA ARG A 201 -15.72 -16.37 1.17
C ARG A 201 -16.49 -15.90 2.39
N GLU A 202 -15.88 -15.92 3.58
CA GLU A 202 -16.49 -15.38 4.79
C GLU A 202 -16.63 -13.86 4.75
N LEU A 203 -15.60 -13.15 4.28
CA LEU A 203 -15.66 -11.69 4.11
C LEU A 203 -16.60 -11.29 2.96
N GLU A 204 -16.64 -12.03 1.84
CA GLU A 204 -17.61 -11.78 0.76
C GLU A 204 -19.08 -11.91 1.24
N ARG A 205 -19.36 -12.84 2.18
CA ARG A 205 -20.69 -12.95 2.82
C ARG A 205 -21.05 -11.76 3.70
N LYS A 206 -20.06 -11.00 4.16
CA LYS A 206 -20.22 -9.72 4.86
C LYS A 206 -20.23 -8.52 3.89
N GLU A 207 -20.39 -8.76 2.58
CA GLU A 207 -20.48 -7.75 1.53
C GLU A 207 -19.18 -6.97 1.23
N PHE A 208 -18.03 -7.52 1.65
CA PHE A 208 -16.72 -7.02 1.21
C PHE A 208 -16.44 -7.41 -0.24
N ARG A 209 -15.87 -6.47 -1.00
CA ARG A 209 -15.48 -6.66 -2.39
C ARG A 209 -13.97 -6.84 -2.47
N PHE A 210 -13.53 -7.87 -3.20
CA PHE A 210 -12.14 -8.11 -3.54
C PHE A 210 -11.88 -7.70 -4.99
N MET A 211 -10.76 -7.02 -5.21
CA MET A 211 -10.28 -6.53 -6.51
C MET A 211 -9.28 -7.49 -7.16
N SER A 212 -8.67 -8.38 -6.38
CA SER A 212 -7.63 -9.31 -6.83
C SER A 212 -7.87 -10.73 -6.31
N ASN A 213 -7.03 -11.67 -6.78
CA ASN A 213 -6.92 -13.01 -6.21
C ASN A 213 -5.68 -13.16 -5.31
N CYS A 214 -5.11 -12.04 -4.86
CA CYS A 214 -3.96 -12.06 -3.98
C CYS A 214 -4.39 -12.25 -2.52
N ASP A 215 -3.66 -13.09 -1.81
CA ASP A 215 -3.85 -13.34 -0.39
C ASP A 215 -3.59 -12.13 0.50
N SER A 216 -2.82 -11.17 0.00
CA SER A 216 -2.42 -9.99 0.74
C SER A 216 -3.56 -8.97 0.85
N GLU A 217 -4.47 -8.97 -0.12
CA GLU A 217 -5.72 -8.21 -0.06
C GLU A 217 -6.62 -8.72 1.07
N LEU A 218 -6.62 -10.04 1.34
CA LEU A 218 -7.38 -10.63 2.43
C LEU A 218 -6.98 -10.05 3.79
N ILE A 219 -5.68 -9.88 4.03
CA ILE A 219 -5.18 -9.29 5.29
C ILE A 219 -5.69 -7.85 5.41
N ALA A 220 -5.61 -7.06 4.33
CA ALA A 220 -6.09 -5.68 4.34
C ALA A 220 -7.58 -5.58 4.66
N VAL A 221 -8.40 -6.40 3.99
CA VAL A 221 -9.87 -6.44 4.21
C VAL A 221 -10.22 -6.96 5.60
N TYR A 222 -9.52 -7.99 6.08
CA TYR A 222 -9.72 -8.55 7.42
C TYR A 222 -9.47 -7.52 8.52
N ILE A 223 -8.34 -6.82 8.46
CA ILE A 223 -8.00 -5.79 9.44
C ILE A 223 -8.99 -4.63 9.36
N ALA A 224 -9.40 -4.23 8.16
CA ALA A 224 -10.39 -3.18 7.99
C ALA A 224 -11.77 -3.54 8.59
N ASP A 225 -12.23 -4.78 8.43
CA ASP A 225 -13.46 -5.29 9.06
C ASP A 225 -13.37 -5.20 10.59
N ALA A 226 -12.27 -5.67 11.17
CA ALA A 226 -12.06 -5.64 12.62
C ALA A 226 -12.03 -4.21 13.17
N LEU A 227 -11.34 -3.29 12.50
CA LEU A 227 -11.30 -1.88 12.89
C LEU A 227 -12.68 -1.22 12.78
N GLN A 228 -13.48 -1.55 11.76
CA GLN A 228 -14.85 -1.04 11.64
C GLN A 228 -15.76 -1.53 12.77
N GLN A 229 -15.51 -2.74 13.28
CA GLN A 229 -16.21 -3.29 14.44
C GLN A 229 -15.73 -2.71 15.77
N GLY A 230 -14.74 -1.81 15.75
CA GLY A 230 -14.23 -1.08 16.92
C GLY A 230 -13.08 -1.79 17.64
N ALA A 231 -12.43 -2.78 17.01
CA ALA A 231 -11.19 -3.34 17.54
C ALA A 231 -10.04 -2.33 17.44
N GLU A 232 -9.09 -2.39 18.37
CA GLU A 232 -7.81 -1.70 18.21
C GLU A 232 -6.95 -2.46 17.18
N LEU A 233 -6.04 -1.75 16.49
CA LEU A 233 -5.21 -2.34 15.44
C LEU A 233 -4.40 -3.54 15.94
N GLU A 234 -3.81 -3.44 17.13
CA GLU A 234 -3.01 -4.52 17.70
C GLU A 234 -3.85 -5.77 17.98
N ASP A 235 -5.07 -5.60 18.47
CA ASP A 235 -5.98 -6.73 18.74
C ASP A 235 -6.47 -7.37 17.44
N ALA A 236 -6.80 -6.57 16.43
CA ALA A 236 -7.15 -7.05 15.09
C ALA A 236 -6.00 -7.87 14.47
N MET A 237 -4.76 -7.40 14.63
CA MET A 237 -3.58 -8.10 14.13
C MET A 237 -3.31 -9.39 14.91
N LYS A 238 -3.47 -9.40 16.23
CA LYS A 238 -3.37 -10.63 17.04
C LYS A 238 -4.41 -11.67 16.62
N GLN A 239 -5.66 -11.27 16.47
CA GLN A 239 -6.73 -12.18 16.03
C GLN A 239 -6.45 -12.73 14.63
N SER A 240 -5.86 -11.92 13.73
CA SER A 240 -5.49 -12.41 12.39
C SER A 240 -4.46 -13.55 12.44
N ILE A 241 -3.58 -13.59 13.45
CA ILE A 241 -2.61 -14.70 13.61
C ILE A 241 -3.33 -16.00 14.00
N ASP A 242 -4.45 -15.91 14.72
CA ASP A 242 -5.25 -17.08 15.08
C ASP A 242 -6.12 -17.59 13.91
N ASP A 243 -6.67 -16.66 13.11
CA ASP A 243 -7.65 -16.98 12.08
C ASP A 243 -7.00 -17.30 10.72
N LEU A 244 -5.86 -16.69 10.41
CA LEU A 244 -5.16 -16.88 9.14
C LEU A 244 -4.13 -18.02 9.27
N ASP A 245 -4.22 -18.98 8.35
CA ASP A 245 -3.29 -20.10 8.28
C ASP A 245 -2.30 -19.90 7.13
N GLY A 246 -1.05 -20.28 7.35
CA GLY A 246 0.01 -20.16 6.36
C GLY A 246 1.37 -19.81 6.96
N VAL A 247 2.28 -19.35 6.10
CA VAL A 247 3.62 -18.90 6.49
C VAL A 247 3.80 -17.49 5.97
N PHE A 248 3.73 -16.52 6.87
CA PHE A 248 3.59 -15.12 6.51
C PHE A 248 4.17 -14.14 7.53
N THR A 249 4.65 -13.03 7.00
CA THR A 249 4.95 -11.85 7.78
C THR A 249 4.39 -10.66 7.03
N TYR A 250 3.66 -9.78 7.72
CA TYR A 250 3.05 -8.63 7.10
C TYR A 250 3.23 -7.36 7.93
N LEU A 251 3.16 -6.22 7.24
CA LEU A 251 3.09 -4.90 7.84
C LEU A 251 1.75 -4.26 7.48
N VAL A 252 1.16 -3.54 8.43
CA VAL A 252 -0.05 -2.74 8.23
C VAL A 252 0.28 -1.31 8.56
N ALA A 253 -0.09 -0.39 7.69
CA ALA A 253 -0.06 1.03 7.97
C ALA A 253 -1.51 1.55 8.00
N THR A 254 -1.84 2.36 9.00
CA THR A 254 -3.10 3.11 9.10
C THR A 254 -2.83 4.61 8.99
N ALA A 255 -3.85 5.48 9.12
CA ALA A 255 -3.64 6.93 9.10
C ALA A 255 -2.57 7.45 10.09
N ASP A 256 -2.35 6.77 11.21
CA ASP A 256 -1.49 7.21 12.32
C ASP A 256 -0.61 6.11 12.93
N SER A 257 -0.68 4.87 12.41
CA SER A 257 -0.03 3.73 13.04
C SER A 257 0.67 2.83 12.02
N LEU A 258 1.76 2.21 12.44
CA LEU A 258 2.45 1.14 11.73
C LEU A 258 2.43 -0.11 12.63
N GLY A 259 2.04 -1.25 12.09
CA GLY A 259 2.06 -2.53 12.78
C GLY A 259 2.82 -3.59 12.00
N MET A 260 3.36 -4.56 12.72
CA MET A 260 3.93 -5.79 12.16
C MET A 260 3.33 -7.01 12.83
N ALA A 261 3.23 -8.11 12.07
CA ALA A 261 2.89 -9.42 12.63
C ALA A 261 3.70 -10.55 11.96
N LYS A 262 4.14 -11.53 12.76
CA LYS A 262 4.73 -12.80 12.29
C LYS A 262 3.80 -13.97 12.60
N ASP A 263 3.71 -14.91 11.67
CA ASP A 263 2.99 -16.17 11.84
C ASP A 263 3.62 -17.11 12.89
N ASP A 264 2.95 -18.21 13.17
CA ASP A 264 3.38 -19.26 14.12
C ASP A 264 4.74 -19.89 13.80
N MET A 265 5.08 -20.05 12.51
CA MET A 265 6.35 -20.63 12.10
C MET A 265 7.48 -19.61 12.07
N ALA A 266 7.15 -18.31 12.01
CA ALA A 266 8.11 -17.20 11.95
C ALA A 266 9.18 -17.36 10.86
N ALA A 267 8.89 -18.10 9.79
CA ALA A 267 9.90 -18.55 8.82
C ALA A 267 10.31 -17.45 7.83
N LYS A 268 9.52 -16.38 7.73
CA LYS A 268 9.81 -15.23 6.88
C LYS A 268 10.64 -14.22 7.67
N PRO A 269 11.78 -13.76 7.11
CA PRO A 269 12.71 -12.94 7.87
C PRO A 269 12.15 -11.53 8.07
N MET A 270 12.38 -10.99 9.26
CA MET A 270 12.11 -9.60 9.60
C MET A 270 13.14 -9.15 10.63
N VAL A 271 13.75 -8.00 10.37
CA VAL A 271 14.66 -7.32 11.29
C VAL A 271 13.98 -6.04 11.72
N LEU A 272 14.04 -5.74 13.01
CA LEU A 272 13.45 -4.58 13.66
C LEU A 272 14.52 -3.76 14.36
N TYR A 273 14.47 -2.45 14.15
CA TYR A 273 15.15 -1.43 14.94
C TYR A 273 14.10 -0.51 15.57
N GLU A 274 14.22 -0.25 16.86
CA GLU A 274 13.31 0.62 17.61
C GLU A 274 14.09 1.60 18.49
N SER A 275 13.67 2.87 18.45
CA SER A 275 14.16 3.96 19.29
C SER A 275 12.99 4.87 19.69
N ASP A 276 13.25 5.85 20.56
CA ASP A 276 12.24 6.81 21.01
C ASP A 276 11.62 7.65 19.87
N ASP A 277 12.36 7.86 18.79
CA ASP A 277 11.97 8.75 17.69
C ASP A 277 11.53 8.01 16.43
N LEU A 278 12.04 6.79 16.23
CA LEU A 278 12.01 6.10 14.96
C LEU A 278 11.90 4.59 15.17
N VAL A 279 11.03 3.95 14.39
CA VAL A 279 10.99 2.50 14.22
C VAL A 279 11.19 2.18 12.75
N VAL A 280 12.09 1.25 12.48
CA VAL A 280 12.40 0.78 11.13
C VAL A 280 12.40 -0.74 11.14
N MET A 281 11.77 -1.34 10.15
CA MET A 281 11.78 -2.79 9.96
C MET A 281 11.91 -3.15 8.49
N ALA A 282 12.52 -4.28 8.21
CA ALA A 282 12.64 -4.79 6.86
C ALA A 282 12.91 -6.29 6.86
N SER A 283 12.78 -6.93 5.69
CA SER A 283 13.17 -8.33 5.53
C SER A 283 14.67 -8.59 5.76
N GLU A 284 15.52 -7.57 5.60
CA GLU A 284 16.96 -7.66 5.82
C GLU A 284 17.52 -6.37 6.43
N GLU A 285 18.55 -6.50 7.27
CA GLU A 285 19.19 -5.37 7.95
C GLU A 285 19.81 -4.34 6.98
N VAL A 286 20.24 -4.78 5.78
CA VAL A 286 20.83 -3.89 4.75
C VAL A 286 19.91 -2.72 4.39
N ALA A 287 18.59 -2.91 4.48
CA ALA A 287 17.60 -1.86 4.26
C ALA A 287 17.56 -0.86 5.41
N ILE A 288 17.58 -1.34 6.67
CA ILE A 288 17.61 -0.48 7.85
C ILE A 288 18.87 0.41 7.82
N ARG A 289 20.01 -0.14 7.40
CA ARG A 289 21.29 0.57 7.28
C ARG A 289 21.28 1.69 6.25
N GLN A 290 20.33 1.72 5.30
CA GLN A 290 20.17 2.85 4.38
C GLN A 290 19.65 4.11 5.07
N VAL A 291 18.90 3.94 6.17
CA VAL A 291 18.36 5.05 6.97
C VAL A 291 19.27 5.33 8.17
N LEU A 292 19.88 4.28 8.74
CA LEU A 292 20.72 4.33 9.94
C LEU A 292 22.11 3.76 9.62
N PRO A 293 23.02 4.55 9.01
CA PRO A 293 24.32 4.07 8.57
C PRO A 293 25.29 3.73 9.72
N GLN A 294 25.02 4.22 10.93
CA GLN A 294 25.79 3.92 12.14
C GLN A 294 25.55 2.49 12.65
N GLU A 295 26.34 2.07 13.64
CA GLU A 295 26.09 0.84 14.40
C GLU A 295 24.75 0.92 15.15
N ILE A 296 23.93 -0.11 15.00
CA ILE A 296 22.60 -0.22 15.58
C ILE A 296 22.39 -1.63 16.13
N ASP A 297 21.64 -1.72 17.22
CA ASP A 297 21.15 -2.99 17.75
C ASP A 297 19.81 -3.32 17.11
N THR A 298 19.72 -4.47 16.48
CA THR A 298 18.49 -4.95 15.83
C THR A 298 18.03 -6.27 16.43
N THR A 299 16.73 -6.51 16.38
CA THR A 299 16.10 -7.76 16.84
C THR A 299 15.34 -8.43 15.71
N ASP A 300 15.32 -9.78 15.69
CA ASP A 300 14.35 -10.54 14.89
C ASP A 300 13.13 -10.83 15.77
N PRO A 301 11.92 -10.37 15.41
CA PRO A 301 10.72 -10.66 16.18
C PRO A 301 10.44 -12.16 16.27
N TYR A 302 9.89 -12.60 17.41
CA TYR A 302 9.54 -13.99 17.70
C TYR A 302 8.31 -14.46 16.91
N ASP A 303 8.01 -15.76 17.01
CA ASP A 303 6.76 -16.32 16.52
C ASP A 303 5.55 -15.67 17.20
N ARG A 304 4.47 -15.50 16.41
CA ARG A 304 3.21 -14.89 16.84
C ARG A 304 3.34 -13.47 17.37
N GLU A 305 4.49 -12.83 17.16
CA GLU A 305 4.73 -11.50 17.68
C GLU A 305 3.96 -10.47 16.84
N VAL A 306 3.22 -9.61 17.54
CA VAL A 306 2.51 -8.47 16.99
C VAL A 306 2.96 -7.23 17.74
N ARG A 307 3.35 -6.19 16.99
CA ARG A 307 3.69 -4.88 17.55
C ARG A 307 3.06 -3.78 16.72
N VAL A 308 2.60 -2.74 17.41
CA VAL A 308 2.01 -1.54 16.79
C VAL A 308 2.66 -0.29 17.38
N TRP A 309 2.97 0.65 16.50
CA TRP A 309 3.56 1.95 16.83
C TRP A 309 2.70 3.06 16.26
N ARG A 310 2.61 4.18 16.99
CA ARG A 310 1.89 5.39 16.55
C ARG A 310 2.87 6.51 16.18
N SER A 311 2.52 7.30 15.16
CA SER A 311 3.31 8.43 14.67
C SER A 311 3.07 9.73 15.42
#